data_AF-A0AAV3ZKJ4-F1
#
_entry.id   AF-A0AAV3ZKJ4-F1
#
_cell.length_a   1.000
_cell.length_b   1.000
_cell.length_c   1.000
_cell.angle_alpha   90.00
_cell.angle_beta   90.00
_cell.angle_gamma   90.00
#
_symmetry.space_group_name_H-M   'P 1'
#
loop_
_entity.id
_entity.type
_entity.pdbx_description
1 polymer ?
#
loop_
_entity_poly.entity_id
_entity_poly.type
_entity_poly.pdbx_seq_one_letter_code
_entity_poly.pdbx_strand_id
1 'polypeptide(L)'
;MVLPLKWVFNPAQNRTILAIVPLQTPLRYITTRALLAYYGTILHFTALIAVWICTIFLALGLKRKAHMKRDNFKISHAQQDKQKERRVIKTVFMVAVTYLACSTPTAATLLVPHFVPEFEVARGFAKISTISHMLSGLLTQVNSSASFFIYIYVGSKFRNTFLTIMQRYLNVDLRKEGKGKGEREREADGKRETEAERGRMCNSYKF
;
A
#
# COMPACT_ATOMS: atom_id res chain seq x y z
N MET A 1 17.90 13.10 0.66
CA MET A 1 17.81 14.21 -0.31
C MET A 1 17.06 15.35 0.38
N VAL A 2 17.75 16.42 0.77
CA VAL A 2 17.13 17.54 1.50
C VAL A 2 16.96 18.69 0.52
N LEU A 3 15.72 18.93 0.07
CA LEU A 3 15.39 20.21 -0.55
C LEU A 3 15.51 21.25 0.57
N PRO A 4 16.45 22.21 0.51
CA PRO A 4 16.63 23.15 1.59
C PRO A 4 15.39 24.05 1.67
N LEU A 5 14.56 23.78 2.67
CA LEU A 5 13.46 24.66 3.05
C LEU A 5 14.10 25.90 3.67
N LYS A 6 13.93 27.04 3.01
CA LYS A 6 14.46 28.32 3.50
C LYS A 6 13.27 29.26 3.72
N TRP A 7 13.29 29.96 4.85
CA TRP A 7 12.35 31.04 5.10
C TRP A 7 12.69 32.19 4.15
N VAL A 8 11.77 32.53 3.26
CA VAL A 8 11.90 33.64 2.31
C VAL A 8 10.81 34.65 2.60
N PHE A 9 11.20 35.92 2.71
CA PHE A 9 10.26 37.01 2.88
C PHE A 9 9.58 37.32 1.55
N ASN A 10 8.24 37.21 1.51
CA ASN A 10 7.46 37.59 0.34
C ASN A 10 6.97 39.05 0.49
N PRO A 11 7.53 40.02 -0.25
CA PRO A 11 7.17 41.43 -0.12
C PRO A 11 5.73 41.72 -0.54
N ALA A 12 5.14 40.92 -1.43
CA ALA A 12 3.76 41.10 -1.86
C ALA A 12 2.73 40.74 -0.79
N GLN A 13 3.10 39.87 0.16
CA GLN A 13 2.22 39.39 1.23
C GLN A 13 2.68 39.82 2.62
N ASN A 14 3.80 40.55 2.71
CA ASN A 14 4.43 41.03 3.94
C ASN A 14 4.61 39.92 5.01
N ARG A 15 4.90 38.68 4.57
CA ARG A 15 5.03 37.50 5.42
C ARG A 15 6.21 36.64 4.98
N THR A 16 6.85 35.98 5.94
CA THR A 16 7.85 34.94 5.68
C THR A 16 7.13 33.63 5.34
N ILE A 17 7.40 33.11 4.15
CA ILE A 17 6.88 31.82 3.70
C ILE A 17 8.00 30.80 3.68
N LEU A 18 7.68 29.56 4.05
CA LEU A 18 8.60 28.45 3.90
C LEU A 18 8.60 28.06 2.43
N ALA A 19 9.62 28.50 1.69
CA ALA A 19 9.73 28.25 0.26
C ALA A 19 10.79 27.17 0.01
N ILE A 20 10.51 26.33 -0.99
CA ILE A 20 11.53 25.45 -1.57
C ILE A 20 12.37 26.34 -2.47
N VAL A 21 13.53 26.76 -1.98
CA VAL A 21 14.42 27.65 -2.75
C VAL A 21 15.27 26.77 -3.68
N PRO A 22 15.29 27.03 -5.00
CA PRO A 22 16.20 26.33 -5.90
C PRO A 22 17.65 26.59 -5.44
N LEU A 23 18.47 25.54 -5.38
CA LEU A 23 19.86 25.66 -4.94
C LEU A 23 20.55 26.77 -5.74
N GLN A 24 21.14 27.75 -5.03
CA GLN A 24 21.67 29.01 -5.54
C GLN A 24 22.78 28.90 -6.60
N THR A 25 23.25 27.68 -6.92
CA THR A 25 24.25 27.45 -7.96
C THR A 25 23.64 26.72 -9.17
N PRO A 26 23.79 27.26 -10.40
CA PRO A 26 23.19 26.69 -11.61
C PRO A 26 23.69 25.25 -11.87
N LEU A 27 24.96 24.98 -11.54
CA LEU A 27 25.55 23.64 -11.60
C LEU A 27 24.80 22.63 -10.72
N ARG A 28 24.57 22.92 -9.44
CA ARG A 28 23.88 21.97 -8.54
C ARG A 28 22.42 21.75 -8.93
N TYR A 29 21.74 22.77 -9.44
CA TYR A 29 20.38 22.62 -9.96
C TYR A 29 20.34 21.65 -11.15
N ILE A 30 21.22 21.86 -12.14
CA ILE A 30 21.30 21.01 -13.34
C ILE A 30 21.68 19.57 -12.95
N THR A 31 22.72 19.40 -12.12
CA THR A 31 23.17 18.07 -11.68
C THR A 31 22.09 17.35 -10.88
N THR A 32 21.38 18.04 -9.97
CA THR A 32 20.33 17.40 -9.16
C THR A 32 19.13 17.01 -10.01
N ARG A 33 18.69 17.86 -10.95
CA ARG A 33 17.63 17.51 -11.90
C ARG A 33 18.03 16.36 -12.82
N ALA A 34 19.25 16.40 -13.36
CA ALA A 34 19.76 15.34 -14.22
C ALA A 34 19.84 14.01 -13.49
N LEU A 35 20.34 14.00 -12.24
CA LEU A 35 20.35 12.80 -11.40
C LEU A 35 18.93 12.31 -11.10
N LEU A 36 17.99 13.20 -10.76
CA LEU A 36 16.60 12.80 -10.49
C LEU A 36 15.93 12.20 -11.72
N ALA A 37 16.11 12.82 -12.88
CA ALA A 37 15.59 12.31 -14.14
C ALA A 37 16.25 10.98 -14.50
N TYR A 38 17.57 10.87 -14.34
CA TYR A 38 18.32 9.64 -14.62
C TYR A 38 17.87 8.48 -13.73
N TYR A 39 17.94 8.64 -12.40
CA TYR A 39 17.52 7.59 -11.47
C TYR A 39 16.03 7.31 -11.55
N GLY A 40 15.19 8.35 -11.61
CA GLY A 40 13.74 8.22 -11.65
C GLY A 40 13.24 7.55 -12.93
N THR A 41 13.87 7.82 -14.07
CA THR A 41 13.44 7.26 -15.36
C THR A 41 14.04 5.87 -15.56
N ILE A 42 15.36 5.71 -15.44
CA ILE A 42 16.03 4.43 -15.76
C ILE A 42 15.59 3.32 -14.83
N LEU A 43 15.49 3.57 -13.52
CA LEU A 43 15.02 2.54 -12.58
C LEU A 43 13.57 2.14 -12.87
N HIS A 44 12.73 3.08 -13.30
CA HIS A 44 11.34 2.79 -13.64
C HIS A 44 11.22 1.97 -14.92
N PHE A 45 11.97 2.34 -15.97
CA PHE A 45 11.96 1.61 -17.24
C PHE A 45 12.58 0.22 -17.13
N THR A 46 13.68 0.08 -16.40
CA THR A 46 14.31 -1.22 -16.15
C THR A 46 13.36 -2.16 -15.40
N ALA A 47 12.66 -1.68 -14.37
CA ALA A 47 11.63 -2.45 -13.67
C ALA A 47 10.47 -2.85 -14.60
N LEU A 48 9.97 -1.92 -15.42
CA LEU A 48 8.90 -2.18 -16.39
C LEU A 48 9.29 -3.25 -17.41
N ILE A 49 10.49 -3.15 -17.98
CA ILE A 49 11.01 -4.11 -18.96
C ILE A 49 11.14 -5.49 -18.31
N ALA A 50 11.71 -5.56 -17.10
CA ALA A 50 11.84 -6.82 -16.36
C ALA A 50 10.48 -7.50 -16.11
N VAL A 51 9.47 -6.72 -15.69
CA VAL A 51 8.12 -7.24 -15.47
C VAL A 51 7.47 -7.69 -16.79
N TRP A 52 7.66 -6.95 -17.88
CA TRP A 52 7.20 -7.34 -19.20
C TRP A 52 7.77 -8.69 -19.64
N ILE A 53 9.09 -8.84 -19.56
CA ILE A 53 9.78 -10.08 -19.90
C ILE A 53 9.25 -11.25 -19.05
N CYS A 54 9.19 -11.05 -17.73
CA CYS A 54 8.67 -12.06 -16.80
C CYS A 54 7.22 -12.45 -17.12
N THR A 55 6.36 -11.47 -17.44
CA THR A 55 4.95 -11.71 -17.78
C THR A 55 4.81 -12.51 -19.07
N ILE A 56 5.63 -12.23 -20.08
CA ILE A 56 5.67 -13.00 -21.33
C ILE A 56 6.09 -14.44 -21.03
N PHE A 57 7.17 -14.65 -20.27
CA PHE A 57 7.61 -15.99 -19.89
C PHE A 57 6.52 -16.77 -19.13
N LEU A 58 5.84 -16.13 -18.18
CA LEU A 58 4.71 -16.71 -17.45
C LEU A 58 3.54 -17.07 -18.38
N ALA A 59 3.18 -16.18 -19.31
CA ALA A 59 2.12 -16.40 -20.28
C ALA A 59 2.44 -17.58 -21.22
N LEU A 60 3.67 -17.68 -21.70
CA LEU A 60 4.13 -18.80 -22.52
C LEU A 60 4.13 -20.11 -21.74
N GLY A 61 4.58 -20.10 -20.48
CA GLY A 61 4.52 -21.26 -19.59
C GLY A 61 3.09 -21.74 -19.34
N LEU A 62 2.15 -20.80 -19.16
CA LEU A 62 0.72 -21.10 -19.02
C LEU A 62 0.14 -21.73 -20.29
N LYS A 63 0.48 -21.22 -21.47
CA LYS A 63 0.03 -21.78 -22.76
C LYS A 63 0.55 -23.20 -22.99
N ARG A 64 1.84 -23.44 -22.75
CA ARG A 64 2.45 -24.79 -22.86
C ARG A 64 1.76 -25.79 -21.93
N LYS A 65 1.54 -25.41 -20.66
CA LYS A 65 0.83 -26.26 -19.68
C LYS A 65 -0.66 -26.44 -19.99
N ALA A 66 -1.30 -25.51 -20.70
CA ALA A 66 -2.68 -25.64 -21.13
C ALA A 66 -2.83 -26.59 -22.33
N HIS A 67 -1.90 -26.54 -23.29
CA HIS A 67 -1.89 -27.45 -24.44
C HIS A 67 -1.70 -28.90 -24.00
N MET A 68 -0.70 -29.15 -23.14
CA MET A 68 -0.36 -30.50 -22.65
C MET A 68 -1.47 -31.17 -21.80
N LYS A 69 -2.49 -30.41 -21.39
CA LYS A 69 -3.67 -30.92 -20.66
C LYS A 69 -4.79 -31.44 -21.56
N ARG A 70 -4.87 -30.99 -22.81
CA ARG A 70 -5.87 -31.55 -23.76
C ARG A 70 -5.58 -33.02 -24.06
N ASP A 71 -4.31 -33.41 -23.98
CA ASP A 71 -3.87 -34.73 -24.44
C ASP A 71 -3.76 -35.78 -23.32
N ASN A 72 -3.81 -35.39 -22.04
CA ASN A 72 -3.61 -36.30 -20.90
C ASN A 72 -4.68 -36.11 -19.80
N PHE A 73 -5.87 -36.70 -19.99
CA PHE A 73 -7.01 -36.60 -19.06
C PHE A 73 -7.00 -37.62 -17.91
N LYS A 74 -5.99 -38.48 -17.78
CA LYS A 74 -5.96 -39.53 -16.75
C LYS A 74 -4.79 -39.28 -15.80
N ILE A 75 -5.05 -38.85 -14.56
CA ILE A 75 -4.30 -39.10 -13.30
C ILE A 75 -4.88 -38.16 -12.22
N SER A 76 -5.56 -38.73 -11.21
CA SER A 76 -6.35 -38.00 -10.19
C SER A 76 -5.49 -37.32 -9.12
N HIS A 77 -4.37 -37.91 -8.69
CA HIS A 77 -3.55 -37.36 -7.60
C HIS A 77 -2.62 -36.21 -8.04
N ALA A 78 -2.07 -36.26 -9.25
CA ALA A 78 -1.30 -35.14 -9.82
C ALA A 78 -2.17 -33.90 -10.09
N GLN A 79 -3.50 -34.03 -10.08
CA GLN A 79 -4.43 -32.95 -10.38
C GLN A 79 -4.44 -31.89 -9.27
N GLN A 80 -4.34 -32.29 -7.99
CA GLN A 80 -4.45 -31.39 -6.84
C GLN A 80 -3.23 -30.47 -6.70
N ASP A 81 -2.01 -31.00 -6.83
CA ASP A 81 -0.78 -30.21 -6.82
C ASP A 81 -0.68 -29.28 -8.04
N LYS A 82 -1.11 -29.76 -9.21
CA LYS A 82 -1.18 -28.93 -10.44
C LYS A 82 -2.20 -27.79 -10.31
N GLN A 83 -3.32 -27.98 -9.61
CA GLN A 83 -4.28 -26.90 -9.37
C GLN A 83 -3.71 -25.83 -8.43
N LYS A 84 -2.96 -26.23 -7.40
CA LYS A 84 -2.27 -25.32 -6.48
C LYS A 84 -1.21 -24.49 -7.21
N GLU A 85 -0.37 -25.12 -8.03
CA GLU A 85 0.65 -24.43 -8.83
C GLU A 85 0.00 -23.41 -9.80
N ARG A 86 -1.09 -23.81 -10.47
CA ARG A 86 -1.82 -22.91 -11.38
C ARG A 86 -2.41 -21.69 -10.67
N ARG A 87 -2.90 -21.86 -9.44
CA ARG A 87 -3.41 -20.73 -8.63
C ARG A 87 -2.30 -19.75 -8.32
N VAL A 88 -1.13 -20.22 -7.88
CA VAL A 88 0.04 -19.36 -7.61
C VAL A 88 0.44 -18.59 -8.86
N ILE A 89 0.59 -19.27 -10.00
CA ILE A 89 0.95 -18.63 -11.27
C ILE A 89 -0.11 -17.59 -11.67
N LYS A 90 -1.42 -17.90 -11.51
CA LYS A 90 -2.51 -16.97 -11.80
C LYS A 90 -2.46 -15.72 -10.91
N THR A 91 -2.14 -15.87 -9.63
CA THR A 91 -2.00 -14.74 -8.70
C THR A 91 -0.83 -13.85 -9.12
N VAL A 92 0.35 -14.42 -9.37
CA VAL A 92 1.54 -13.66 -9.81
C VAL A 92 1.26 -12.93 -11.13
N PHE A 93 0.58 -13.60 -12.07
CA PHE A 93 0.18 -13.00 -13.34
C PHE A 93 -0.77 -11.81 -13.15
N MET A 94 -1.77 -11.92 -12.25
CA MET A 94 -2.67 -10.78 -11.96
C MET A 94 -1.93 -9.60 -11.34
N VAL A 95 -0.99 -9.85 -10.43
CA VAL A 95 -0.15 -8.78 -9.85
C VAL A 95 0.67 -8.10 -10.95
N ALA A 96 1.28 -8.87 -11.85
CA ALA A 96 2.06 -8.31 -12.96
C ALA A 96 1.21 -7.47 -13.91
N VAL A 97 0.02 -7.94 -14.31
CA VAL A 97 -0.91 -7.18 -15.16
C VAL A 97 -1.36 -5.89 -14.47
N THR A 98 -1.64 -5.95 -13.17
CA THR A 98 -2.05 -4.77 -12.39
C THR A 98 -0.94 -3.73 -12.31
N TYR A 99 0.30 -4.17 -12.08
CA TYR A 99 1.48 -3.31 -12.11
C TYR A 99 1.63 -2.64 -13.48
N LEU A 100 1.53 -3.40 -14.58
CA LEU A 100 1.63 -2.83 -15.93
C LEU A 100 0.55 -1.77 -16.20
N ALA A 101 -0.71 -2.06 -15.83
CA ALA A 101 -1.81 -1.11 -16.01
C ALA A 101 -1.60 0.19 -15.20
N CYS A 102 -1.15 0.08 -13.94
CA CYS A 102 -0.96 1.24 -13.07
C CYS A 102 0.33 2.02 -13.36
N SER A 103 1.38 1.37 -13.85
CA SER A 103 2.69 1.99 -14.12
C SER A 103 2.79 2.63 -15.51
N THR A 104 1.90 2.28 -16.45
CA THR A 104 1.88 2.88 -17.80
C THR A 104 1.72 4.41 -17.79
N PRO A 105 0.72 5.01 -17.08
CA PRO A 105 0.58 6.47 -17.03
C PRO A 105 1.75 7.16 -16.32
N THR A 106 2.37 6.50 -15.34
CA THR A 106 3.59 6.99 -14.70
C THR A 106 4.75 7.04 -15.71
N ALA A 107 4.95 5.99 -16.50
CA ALA A 107 5.96 5.95 -17.56
C ALA A 107 5.73 7.04 -18.62
N ALA A 108 4.48 7.27 -19.02
CA ALA A 108 4.12 8.34 -19.94
C ALA A 108 4.45 9.72 -19.33
N THR A 109 4.09 9.97 -18.07
CA THR A 109 4.37 11.24 -17.40
C THR A 109 5.87 11.52 -17.25
N LEU A 110 6.70 10.47 -17.15
CA LEU A 110 8.16 10.58 -17.13
C LEU A 110 8.77 10.79 -18.52
N LEU A 111 8.20 10.20 -19.58
CA LEU A 111 8.72 10.31 -20.95
C LEU A 111 8.33 11.61 -21.66
N VAL A 112 7.09 12.08 -21.47
CA VAL A 112 6.57 13.24 -22.22
C VAL A 112 7.47 14.48 -22.09
N PRO A 113 8.03 14.83 -20.92
CA PRO A 113 8.96 15.96 -20.79
C PRO A 113 10.24 15.86 -21.65
N HIS A 114 10.66 14.65 -22.04
CA HIS A 114 11.82 14.47 -22.92
C HIS A 114 11.54 14.85 -24.37
N PHE A 115 10.30 14.70 -24.83
CA PHE A 115 9.88 15.06 -26.19
C PHE A 115 9.27 16.45 -26.26
N VAL A 116 8.53 16.85 -25.22
CA VAL A 116 7.83 18.13 -25.12
C VAL A 116 8.30 18.84 -23.86
N PRO A 117 9.36 19.66 -23.92
CA PRO A 117 9.92 20.34 -22.76
C PRO A 117 8.97 21.40 -22.15
N GLU A 118 7.83 21.68 -22.79
CA GLU A 118 6.75 22.54 -22.29
C GLU A 118 5.80 21.81 -21.33
N PHE A 119 5.86 20.46 -21.28
CA PHE A 119 5.09 19.62 -20.37
C PHE A 119 5.72 19.51 -18.97
N GLU A 120 6.78 20.26 -18.69
CA GLU A 120 7.31 20.37 -17.33
C GLU A 120 6.31 21.05 -16.39
N VAL A 121 6.32 20.63 -15.12
CA VAL A 121 5.47 21.13 -14.02
C VAL A 121 5.53 22.67 -13.85
N ALA A 122 6.56 23.32 -14.38
CA ALA A 122 6.79 24.76 -14.30
C ALA A 122 6.58 25.53 -15.63
N ARG A 123 6.06 24.90 -16.70
CA ARG A 123 5.96 25.49 -18.05
C ARG A 123 4.50 25.51 -18.57
N GLY A 124 4.29 25.86 -19.84
CA GLY A 124 2.98 26.22 -20.41
C GLY A 124 1.83 25.23 -20.14
N PHE A 125 2.13 23.93 -19.98
CA PHE A 125 1.15 22.89 -19.66
C PHE A 125 1.15 22.45 -18.18
N ALA A 126 1.61 23.30 -17.26
CA ALA A 126 1.78 22.98 -15.84
C ALA A 126 0.53 22.34 -15.18
N LYS A 127 -0.68 22.82 -15.50
CA LYS A 127 -1.93 22.26 -14.95
C LYS A 127 -2.16 20.81 -15.38
N ILE A 128 -2.00 20.53 -16.67
CA ILE A 128 -2.20 19.18 -17.24
C ILE A 128 -1.10 18.23 -16.74
N SER A 129 0.15 18.70 -16.72
CA SER A 129 1.29 17.96 -16.18
C SER A 129 1.07 17.59 -14.71
N THR A 130 0.58 18.53 -13.91
CA THR A 130 0.28 18.32 -12.48
C THR A 130 -0.85 17.30 -12.29
N ILE A 131 -1.95 17.40 -13.05
CA ILE A 131 -3.04 16.42 -12.99
C ILE A 131 -2.55 15.02 -13.39
N SER A 132 -1.74 14.91 -14.45
CA SER A 132 -1.14 13.64 -14.88
C SER A 132 -0.25 13.04 -13.79
N HIS A 133 0.53 13.87 -13.10
CA HIS A 133 1.39 13.45 -12.00
C HIS A 133 0.59 12.98 -10.78
N MET A 134 -0.50 13.70 -10.44
CA MET A 134 -1.42 13.29 -9.37
C MET A 134 -2.10 11.97 -9.69
N LEU A 135 -2.60 11.79 -10.92
CA LEU A 135 -3.23 10.55 -11.36
C LEU A 135 -2.25 9.38 -11.33
N SER A 136 -1.02 9.59 -11.80
CA SER A 136 0.06 8.59 -11.72
C SER A 136 0.39 8.22 -10.27
N GLY A 137 0.39 9.21 -9.36
CA GLY A 137 0.55 9.00 -7.93
C GLY A 137 -0.57 8.15 -7.33
N LEU A 138 -1.84 8.45 -7.67
CA LEU A 138 -2.99 7.67 -7.23
C LEU A 138 -2.91 6.22 -7.72
N LEU A 139 -2.57 6.01 -8.99
CA LEU A 139 -2.42 4.66 -9.55
C LEU A 139 -1.27 3.88 -8.91
N THR A 140 -0.22 4.56 -8.49
CA THR A 140 0.87 3.93 -7.72
C THR A 140 0.36 3.45 -6.35
N GLN A 141 -0.48 4.23 -5.67
CA GLN A 141 -1.12 3.81 -4.41
C GLN A 141 -2.10 2.64 -4.62
N VAL A 142 -2.87 2.67 -5.72
CA VAL A 142 -3.74 1.57 -6.12
C VAL A 142 -2.90 0.31 -6.37
N ASN A 143 -1.76 0.38 -7.05
CA ASN A 143 -0.90 -0.78 -7.27
C ASN A 143 -0.38 -1.41 -5.95
N SER A 144 0.02 -0.57 -4.98
CA SER A 144 0.46 -1.04 -3.67
C SER A 144 -0.66 -1.74 -2.88
N SER A 145 -1.90 -1.24 -2.96
CA SER A 145 -3.05 -1.85 -2.28
C SER A 145 -3.65 -3.04 -3.04
N ALA A 146 -3.66 -3.00 -4.37
CA ALA A 146 -4.23 -4.05 -5.22
C ALA A 146 -3.54 -5.39 -5.01
N SER A 147 -2.23 -5.40 -4.74
CA SER A 147 -1.49 -6.62 -4.40
C SER A 147 -2.17 -7.37 -3.25
N PHE A 148 -2.52 -6.67 -2.16
CA PHE A 148 -3.22 -7.27 -1.01
C PHE A 148 -4.58 -7.87 -1.40
N PHE A 149 -5.41 -7.11 -2.13
CA PHE A 149 -6.71 -7.59 -2.59
C PHE A 149 -6.58 -8.81 -3.50
N ILE A 150 -5.63 -8.81 -4.45
CA ILE A 150 -5.38 -9.93 -5.35
C ILE A 150 -5.05 -11.21 -4.56
N TYR A 151 -4.22 -11.11 -3.51
CA TYR A 151 -3.90 -12.25 -2.66
C TYR A 151 -5.13 -12.78 -1.89
N ILE A 152 -6.03 -11.92 -1.44
CA ILE A 152 -7.27 -12.34 -0.75
C ILE A 152 -8.26 -13.00 -1.71
N TYR A 153 -8.50 -12.41 -2.88
CA TYR A 153 -9.49 -12.92 -3.82
C TYR A 153 -9.03 -14.21 -4.52
N VAL A 154 -7.76 -14.31 -4.89
CA VAL A 154 -7.25 -15.42 -5.70
C VAL A 154 -6.59 -16.51 -4.84
N GLY A 155 -5.93 -16.12 -3.75
CA GLY A 155 -5.15 -17.02 -2.91
C GLY A 155 -6.00 -17.66 -1.82
N SER A 156 -6.58 -18.84 -2.07
CA SER A 156 -7.37 -19.56 -1.05
C SER A 156 -6.58 -19.86 0.24
N LYS A 157 -5.27 -20.11 0.14
CA LYS A 157 -4.40 -20.33 1.30
C LYS A 157 -4.19 -19.04 2.09
N PHE A 158 -3.90 -17.93 1.41
CA PHE A 158 -3.71 -16.63 2.03
C PHE A 158 -4.99 -16.15 2.71
N ARG A 159 -6.12 -16.26 2.02
CA ARG A 159 -7.45 -15.95 2.56
C ARG A 159 -7.76 -16.74 3.83
N ASN A 160 -7.54 -18.06 3.83
CA ASN A 160 -7.81 -18.89 5.00
C ASN A 160 -6.90 -18.50 6.18
N THR A 161 -5.61 -18.28 5.95
CA THR A 161 -4.70 -17.81 7.00
C THR A 161 -5.11 -16.45 7.54
N PHE A 162 -5.47 -15.51 6.66
CA PHE A 162 -5.94 -14.18 7.04
C PHE A 162 -7.20 -14.24 7.91
N LEU A 163 -8.20 -15.02 7.50
CA LEU A 163 -9.43 -15.21 8.28
C LEU A 163 -9.15 -15.84 9.65
N THR A 164 -8.29 -16.85 9.71
CA THR A 164 -7.90 -17.47 11.00
C THR A 164 -7.21 -16.48 11.93
N ILE A 165 -6.30 -15.65 11.41
CA ILE A 165 -5.63 -14.61 12.20
C ILE A 165 -6.64 -13.56 12.66
N MET A 166 -7.51 -13.09 11.77
CA MET A 166 -8.52 -12.08 12.07
C MET A 166 -9.51 -12.56 13.14
N GLN A 167 -9.97 -13.81 13.04
CA GLN A 167 -10.83 -14.44 14.05
C GLN A 167 -10.13 -14.55 15.41
N ARG A 168 -8.82 -14.87 15.43
CA ARG A 168 -8.05 -14.90 16.68
C ARG A 168 -7.92 -13.51 17.31
N TYR A 169 -7.64 -12.49 16.52
CA TYR A 169 -7.57 -11.11 17.01
C TYR A 169 -8.90 -10.65 17.61
N LEU A 170 -10.01 -10.89 16.90
CA LEU A 170 -11.35 -10.53 17.38
C LEU A 170 -11.70 -11.24 18.70
N ASN A 171 -11.37 -12.53 18.82
CA ASN A 171 -11.57 -13.28 20.06
C ASN A 171 -10.71 -12.79 21.22
N VAL A 172 -9.50 -12.30 20.97
CA VAL A 172 -8.63 -11.73 22.01
C VAL A 172 -9.18 -10.40 22.52
N ASP A 173 -9.66 -9.53 21.63
CA ASP A 173 -10.25 -8.26 22.03
C ASP A 173 -11.55 -8.45 22.82
N LEU A 174 -12.43 -9.35 22.39
CA LEU A 174 -13.63 -9.71 23.16
C LEU A 174 -13.28 -10.26 24.54
N ARG A 175 -12.19 -11.04 24.66
CA ARG A 175 -11.73 -11.57 25.95
C ARG A 175 -11.17 -10.47 26.87
N LYS A 176 -10.50 -9.45 26.30
CA LYS A 176 -10.02 -8.29 27.07
C LYS A 176 -11.18 -7.45 27.57
N GLU A 177 -12.18 -7.19 26.74
CA GLU A 177 -13.38 -6.47 27.16
C GLU A 177 -14.15 -7.23 28.25
N GLY A 178 -14.31 -8.55 28.10
CA GLY A 178 -14.96 -9.39 29.11
C GLY A 178 -14.23 -9.39 30.46
N LYS A 179 -12.89 -9.52 30.47
CA LYS A 179 -12.09 -9.41 31.71
C LYS A 179 -12.19 -8.03 32.34
N GLY A 180 -12.08 -6.97 31.54
CA GLY A 180 -12.18 -5.59 32.03
C GLY A 180 -13.58 -5.21 32.54
N LYS A 181 -14.64 -5.89 32.11
CA LYS A 181 -15.97 -5.78 32.72
C LYS A 181 -16.05 -6.51 34.06
N GLY A 182 -15.58 -7.76 34.12
CA GLY A 182 -15.64 -8.57 35.34
C GLY A 182 -14.82 -7.99 36.50
N GLU A 183 -13.68 -7.36 36.23
CA GLU A 183 -12.89 -6.67 37.27
C GLU A 183 -13.62 -5.43 37.81
N ARG A 184 -14.27 -4.65 36.93
CA ARG A 184 -15.07 -3.48 37.34
C ARG A 184 -16.30 -3.85 38.15
N GLU A 185 -16.96 -4.96 37.82
CA GLU A 185 -18.11 -5.46 38.58
C GLU A 185 -17.70 -5.93 39.98
N ARG A 186 -16.57 -6.65 40.11
CA ARG A 186 -16.03 -7.06 41.42
C ARG A 186 -15.60 -5.88 42.30
N GLU A 187 -15.00 -4.86 41.70
CA GLU A 187 -14.60 -3.65 42.44
C GLU A 187 -15.82 -2.82 42.90
N ALA A 188 -16.90 -2.80 42.11
CA ALA A 188 -18.16 -2.16 42.48
C ALA A 188 -18.93 -2.93 43.56
N ASP A 189 -18.84 -4.25 43.59
CA ASP A 189 -19.46 -5.08 44.64
C ASP A 189 -18.70 -4.96 45.96
N GLY A 190 -17.36 -5.02 45.92
CA GLY A 190 -16.53 -4.84 47.11
C GLY A 190 -16.75 -3.49 47.79
N LYS A 191 -16.95 -2.41 47.01
CA LYS A 191 -17.30 -1.08 47.55
C LYS A 191 -18.69 -1.05 48.21
N ARG A 192 -19.68 -1.75 47.64
CA ARG A 192 -21.04 -1.84 48.20
C ARG A 192 -21.06 -2.61 49.52
N GLU A 193 -20.29 -3.68 49.63
CA GLU A 193 -20.14 -4.41 50.89
C GLU A 193 -19.48 -3.55 51.98
N THR A 194 -18.43 -2.79 51.64
CA THR A 194 -17.78 -1.89 52.62
C THR A 194 -18.68 -0.74 53.07
N GLU A 195 -19.53 -0.21 52.19
CA GLU A 195 -20.52 0.82 52.53
C GLU A 195 -21.66 0.25 53.39
N ALA A 196 -22.12 -0.96 53.11
CA ALA A 196 -23.14 -1.65 53.92
C ALA A 196 -22.63 -1.99 55.33
N GLU A 197 -21.36 -2.35 55.49
CA GLU A 197 -20.74 -2.54 56.81
C GLU A 197 -20.61 -1.24 57.59
N ARG A 198 -20.21 -0.15 56.94
CA ARG A 198 -20.18 1.19 57.57
C ARG A 198 -21.56 1.66 58.02
N GLY A 199 -22.59 1.42 57.22
CA GLY A 199 -23.98 1.72 57.58
C GLY A 199 -24.46 0.94 58.82
N ARG A 200 -24.09 -0.34 58.94
CA ARG A 200 -24.40 -1.17 60.11
C ARG A 200 -23.68 -0.68 61.37
N MET A 201 -22.41 -0.29 61.28
CA MET A 201 -21.70 0.30 62.43
C MET A 201 -22.37 1.60 62.90
N CYS A 202 -22.69 2.54 62.00
CA CYS A 202 -23.32 3.80 62.40
C CYS A 202 -24.70 3.62 63.06
N ASN A 203 -25.46 2.58 62.70
CA ASN A 203 -26.75 2.30 63.33
C ASN A 203 -26.61 1.63 64.70
N SER A 204 -25.49 0.97 64.98
CA SER A 204 -25.21 0.32 66.27
C SER A 204 -24.87 1.29 67.40
N TYR A 205 -24.58 2.56 67.10
CA TYR A 205 -24.28 3.61 68.09
C TYR A 205 -25.47 4.57 68.33
N LYS A 206 -26.66 4.26 67.80
CA LYS A 206 -27.91 4.96 68.10
C LYS A 206 -28.77 4.13 69.05
N PHE A 207 -28.33 3.98 70.30
CA PHE A 207 -29.15 3.56 71.43
C PHE A 207 -28.70 4.33 72.67
#